data_AF-A0A4Q7FJ38-F1
#
_entry.id   AF-A0A4Q7FJ38-F1
#
_cell.length_a   1.000
_cell.length_b   1.000
_cell.length_c   1.000
_cell.angle_alpha   90.00
_cell.angle_beta   90.00
_cell.angle_gamma   90.00
#
_symmetry.space_group_name_H-M   'P 1'
#
loop_
_entity.id
_entity.type
_entity.pdbx_description
1 polymer ?
#
loop_
_entity_poly.entity_id
_entity_poly.type
_entity_poly.pdbx_seq_one_letter_code
_entity_poly.pdbx_strand_id
1 'polypeptide(L)'
;YHLPLEDVEIAQGVLDSAQEKAAAIIQGRSRGGSGQDRHRNRGCLPAHLPQVERVIELASTFCPCGCGAMTKIGEDVSKRLDVIPAQWRVLVTRRPKYICRRCTGPVVQAHAPEHVVPGGLPTEAAIAHVIVSKFGDHTRFYRQAEIYARQGIR
;
A
#
# COMPACT_ATOMS: atom_id res chain seq x y z
N TYR A 1 -27.10 -52.37 4.87
CA TYR A 1 -26.01 -53.32 4.65
C TYR A 1 -24.80 -52.79 5.40
N HIS A 2 -24.67 -53.19 6.66
CA HIS A 2 -23.51 -52.89 7.51
C HIS A 2 -22.33 -53.66 6.92
N LEU A 3 -21.36 -52.97 6.32
CA LEU A 3 -20.16 -53.60 5.80
C LEU A 3 -19.15 -53.65 6.96
N PRO A 4 -18.88 -54.84 7.54
CA PRO A 4 -17.98 -54.98 8.69
C PRO A 4 -16.55 -54.52 8.39
N LEU A 5 -16.20 -54.30 7.13
CA LEU A 5 -14.90 -53.82 6.70
C LEU A 5 -14.72 -52.31 6.94
N GLU A 6 -15.76 -51.50 6.77
CA GLU A 6 -15.68 -50.05 7.05
C GLU A 6 -15.54 -49.76 8.54
N ASP A 7 -16.24 -50.53 9.38
CA ASP A 7 -16.13 -50.44 10.85
C ASP A 7 -14.72 -50.84 11.34
N VAL A 8 -14.08 -51.80 10.66
CA VAL A 8 -12.70 -52.23 10.95
C VAL A 8 -11.68 -51.17 10.53
N GLU A 9 -11.88 -50.52 9.37
CA GLU A 9 -11.00 -49.44 8.91
C GLU A 9 -11.07 -48.20 9.83
N ILE A 10 -12.26 -47.84 10.30
CA ILE A 10 -12.44 -46.76 11.28
C ILE A 10 -11.78 -47.11 12.61
N ALA A 11 -11.98 -48.35 13.08
CA ALA A 11 -11.34 -48.82 14.31
C ALA A 11 -9.81 -48.82 14.20
N GLN A 12 -9.26 -49.22 13.06
CA GLN A 12 -7.82 -49.14 12.78
C GLN A 12 -7.34 -47.68 12.75
N GLY A 13 -8.04 -46.78 12.06
CA GLY A 13 -7.67 -45.36 12.03
C GLY A 13 -7.67 -44.69 13.41
N VAL A 14 -8.58 -45.08 14.31
CA VAL A 14 -8.60 -44.60 15.70
C VAL A 14 -7.46 -45.19 16.52
N LEU A 15 -7.15 -46.48 16.34
CA LEU A 15 -6.02 -47.14 16.99
C LEU A 15 -4.69 -46.54 16.55
N ASP A 16 -4.49 -46.32 15.26
CA ASP A 16 -3.29 -45.71 14.70
C ASP A 16 -3.11 -44.28 15.23
N SER A 17 -4.19 -43.49 15.27
CA SER A 17 -4.18 -42.14 15.85
C SER A 17 -3.85 -42.13 17.36
N ALA A 18 -4.29 -43.17 18.09
CA ALA A 18 -3.98 -43.33 19.51
C ALA A 18 -2.53 -43.79 19.73
N GLN A 19 -2.04 -44.70 18.89
CA GLN A 19 -0.67 -45.19 18.89
C GLN A 19 0.33 -44.10 18.52
N GLU A 20 0.02 -43.24 17.54
CA GLU A 20 0.84 -42.07 17.20
C GLU A 20 0.94 -41.08 18.37
N LYS A 21 -0.18 -40.82 19.08
CA LYS A 21 -0.18 -39.95 20.26
C LYS A 21 0.62 -40.57 21.41
N ALA A 22 0.47 -41.88 21.64
CA ALA A 22 1.25 -42.59 22.65
C ALA A 22 2.74 -42.61 22.31
N ALA A 23 3.11 -42.86 21.05
CA ALA A 23 4.48 -42.84 20.58
C ALA A 23 5.10 -41.44 20.68
N ALA A 24 4.34 -40.38 20.41
CA ALA A 24 4.80 -39.00 20.60
C ALA A 24 5.10 -38.67 22.07
N ILE A 25 4.28 -39.18 23.00
CA ILE A 25 4.50 -39.02 24.45
C ILE A 25 5.73 -39.80 24.92
N ILE A 26 5.91 -41.05 24.43
CA ILE A 26 7.05 -41.92 24.78
C ILE A 26 8.37 -41.38 24.22
N GLN A 27 8.37 -40.83 23.00
CA GLN A 27 9.58 -40.26 22.37
C GLN A 27 10.03 -38.93 23.00
N GLY A 28 9.40 -38.46 24.07
CA GLY A 28 9.76 -37.18 24.69
C GLY A 28 9.59 -35.98 23.73
N ARG A 29 8.89 -36.17 22.60
CA ARG A 29 8.31 -35.09 21.82
C ARG A 29 7.13 -34.59 22.64
N SER A 30 7.45 -33.80 23.67
CA SER A 30 6.56 -32.72 24.04
C SER A 30 6.10 -32.10 22.71
N ARG A 31 4.82 -31.77 22.61
CA ARG A 31 4.49 -30.60 21.81
C ARG A 31 5.27 -29.46 22.47
N GLY A 32 6.55 -29.32 22.12
CA GLY A 32 7.12 -28.05 21.76
C GLY A 32 6.26 -27.57 20.61
N GLY A 33 5.03 -27.17 20.97
CA GLY A 33 4.23 -26.33 20.14
C GLY A 33 5.20 -25.24 19.75
N SER A 34 5.31 -25.04 18.46
CA SER A 34 5.76 -23.80 17.89
C SER A 34 4.89 -22.67 18.47
N GLY A 35 5.14 -22.32 19.73
CA GLY A 35 5.29 -20.95 20.15
C GLY A 35 6.61 -20.43 19.59
N GLN A 36 6.86 -20.64 18.29
CA GLN A 36 7.54 -19.60 17.55
C GLN A 36 6.58 -18.44 17.67
N ASP A 37 7.00 -17.55 18.55
CA ASP A 37 6.42 -16.29 18.88
C ASP A 37 5.41 -15.83 17.84
N ARG A 38 4.12 -15.95 18.19
CA ARG A 38 3.07 -15.21 17.49
C ARG A 38 3.18 -13.71 17.80
N HIS A 39 4.39 -13.20 18.04
CA HIS A 39 4.86 -11.93 17.49
C HIS A 39 4.79 -11.99 15.95
N ARG A 40 3.55 -12.13 15.44
CA ARG A 40 3.12 -11.45 14.23
C ARG A 40 3.75 -10.07 14.33
N ASN A 41 4.49 -9.65 13.30
CA ASN A 41 5.09 -8.32 13.11
C ASN A 41 4.04 -7.20 13.21
N ARG A 42 3.36 -7.08 14.35
CA ARG A 42 2.34 -6.09 14.68
C ARG A 42 3.09 -4.84 15.12
N GLY A 43 3.81 -4.21 14.20
CA GLY A 43 4.51 -2.95 14.48
C GLY A 43 5.79 -2.70 13.70
N CYS A 44 6.40 -3.70 13.06
CA CYS A 44 7.61 -3.48 12.27
C CYS A 44 7.26 -2.97 10.87
N LEU A 45 7.52 -1.68 10.63
CA LEU A 45 7.42 -1.10 9.29
C LEU A 45 8.64 -1.49 8.44
N PRO A 46 8.48 -1.74 7.13
CA PRO A 46 9.60 -2.05 6.25
C PRO A 46 10.64 -0.92 6.21
N ALA A 47 11.92 -1.27 6.39
CA ALA A 47 13.01 -0.32 6.47
C ALA A 47 13.30 0.46 5.17
N HIS A 48 12.84 -0.06 4.02
CA HIS A 48 13.01 0.57 2.72
C HIS A 48 11.97 1.65 2.39
N LEU A 49 10.93 1.82 3.22
CA LEU A 49 9.94 2.87 3.00
C LEU A 49 10.52 4.23 3.42
N PRO A 50 10.26 5.30 2.64
CA PRO A 50 10.67 6.64 3.02
C PRO A 50 9.98 7.02 4.34
N GLN A 51 10.77 7.47 5.31
CA GLN A 51 10.28 7.95 6.60
C GLN A 51 10.15 9.47 6.53
N VAL A 52 8.93 9.97 6.72
CA VAL A 52 8.68 11.41 6.84
C VAL A 52 8.55 11.75 8.32
N GLU A 53 9.47 12.55 8.84
CA GLU A 53 9.47 12.97 10.23
C GLU A 53 8.58 14.18 10.43
N ARG A 54 7.72 14.13 11.45
CA ARG A 54 6.92 15.27 11.90
C ARG A 54 7.22 15.52 13.36
N VAL A 55 8.02 16.55 13.64
CA VAL A 55 8.31 17.01 14.99
C VAL A 55 7.18 17.92 15.44
N ILE A 56 6.57 17.63 16.60
CA ILE A 56 5.60 18.51 17.25
C ILE A 56 6.35 19.22 18.37
N GLU A 57 6.70 20.49 18.14
CA GLU A 57 7.40 21.30 19.14
C GLU A 57 6.43 22.03 20.08
N LEU A 58 6.92 22.38 21.27
CA LEU A 58 6.20 23.26 22.19
C LEU A 58 6.14 24.68 21.61
N ALA A 59 5.06 25.40 21.91
CA ALA A 59 4.89 26.80 21.47
C ALA A 59 5.98 27.75 22.00
N SER A 60 6.62 27.41 23.12
CA SER A 60 7.78 28.13 23.65
C SER A 60 8.77 27.19 24.32
N THR A 61 10.05 27.36 24.02
CA THR A 61 11.16 26.63 24.64
C THR A 61 11.76 27.35 25.85
N PHE A 62 11.22 28.51 26.24
CA PHE A 62 11.63 29.24 27.44
C PHE A 62 10.83 28.80 28.67
N CYS A 63 11.50 28.71 29.82
CA CYS A 63 10.79 28.48 31.08
C CYS A 63 9.82 29.64 31.32
N PRO A 64 8.55 29.38 31.65
CA PRO A 64 7.61 30.41 32.09
C PRO A 64 8.12 31.22 33.30
N CYS A 65 9.08 30.67 34.04
CA CYS A 65 9.75 31.28 35.17
C CYS A 65 10.91 32.24 34.82
N GLY A 66 11.27 32.37 33.54
CA GLY A 66 12.32 33.30 33.08
C GLY A 66 13.76 32.85 33.30
N CYS A 67 13.99 31.62 33.79
CA CYS A 67 15.34 31.11 34.05
C CYS A 67 16.14 30.72 32.79
N GLY A 68 15.56 30.90 31.60
CA GLY A 68 16.21 30.66 30.32
C GLY A 68 15.53 29.56 29.49
N ALA A 69 16.28 29.05 28.51
CA ALA A 69 15.82 28.01 27.60
C ALA A 69 15.84 26.63 28.27
N MET A 70 14.78 25.84 28.06
CA MET A 70 14.67 24.46 28.54
C MET A 70 15.47 23.51 27.64
N THR A 71 16.09 22.48 28.22
CA THR A 71 16.87 21.48 27.50
C THR A 71 16.02 20.25 27.17
N LYS A 72 16.12 19.73 25.94
CA LYS A 72 15.47 18.48 25.52
C LYS A 72 16.16 17.28 26.19
N ILE A 73 15.42 16.50 26.97
CA ILE A 73 15.94 15.34 27.73
C ILE A 73 15.69 14.02 26.99
N GLY A 74 14.59 13.93 26.23
CA GLY A 74 14.20 12.73 25.49
C GLY A 74 13.03 13.03 24.55
N GLU A 75 12.63 12.02 23.78
CA GLU A 75 11.47 12.10 22.90
C GLU A 75 10.77 10.74 22.81
N ASP A 76 9.44 10.78 22.68
CA ASP A 76 8.63 9.60 22.39
C ASP A 76 8.49 9.47 20.86
N VAL A 77 8.91 8.33 20.31
CA VAL A 77 8.89 8.06 18.87
C VAL A 77 7.80 7.04 18.53
N SER A 78 6.81 7.45 17.74
CA SER A 78 5.79 6.55 17.19
C SER A 78 5.91 6.45 15.66
N LYS A 79 6.05 5.23 15.13
CA LYS A 79 6.10 4.97 13.68
C LYS A 79 4.73 4.52 13.19
N ARG A 80 4.24 5.13 12.11
CA ARG A 80 2.94 4.81 11.50
C ARG A 80 3.12 4.68 9.99
N LEU A 81 2.47 3.68 9.39
CA LEU A 81 2.41 3.58 7.94
C LEU A 81 1.48 4.67 7.42
N ASP A 82 2.02 5.54 6.57
CA ASP A 82 1.25 6.59 5.89
C ASP A 82 1.17 6.27 4.39
N VAL A 83 0.11 6.73 3.75
CA VAL A 83 -0.09 6.60 2.30
C VAL A 83 -0.53 7.94 1.75
N ILE A 84 0.28 8.50 0.85
CA ILE A 84 -0.13 9.65 0.06
C ILE A 84 -0.93 9.10 -1.14
N PRO A 85 -2.23 9.41 -1.26
CA PRO A 85 -3.03 8.87 -2.35
C PRO A 85 -2.54 9.38 -3.71
N ALA A 86 -2.64 8.53 -4.73
CA ALA A 86 -2.51 8.95 -6.11
C ALA A 86 -3.67 9.93 -6.43
N GLN A 87 -3.35 11.22 -6.50
CA GLN A 87 -4.31 12.26 -6.84
C GLN A 87 -4.45 12.36 -8.35
N TRP A 88 -5.69 12.35 -8.84
CA TRP A 88 -5.97 12.69 -10.23
C TRP A 88 -5.89 14.19 -10.41
N ARG A 89 -5.32 14.61 -11.53
CA ARG A 89 -5.18 16.01 -11.90
C ARG A 89 -5.48 16.19 -13.38
N VAL A 90 -5.93 17.39 -13.73
CA VAL A 90 -6.06 17.80 -15.12
C VAL A 90 -4.75 18.43 -15.56
N LEU A 91 -4.13 17.87 -16.59
CA LEU A 91 -2.96 18.46 -17.23
C LEU A 91 -3.43 19.43 -18.33
N VAL A 92 -3.13 20.71 -18.18
CA VAL A 92 -3.53 21.74 -19.16
C VAL A 92 -2.33 22.18 -19.98
N THR A 93 -2.24 21.71 -21.22
CA THR A 93 -1.20 22.13 -22.16
C THR A 93 -1.63 23.40 -22.90
N ARG A 94 -0.98 24.53 -22.61
CA ARG A 94 -1.22 25.80 -23.32
C ARG A 94 -0.15 26.01 -24.39
N ARG A 95 -0.57 26.18 -25.64
CA ARG A 95 0.31 26.52 -26.77
C ARG A 95 -0.03 27.92 -27.29
N PRO A 96 0.57 28.99 -26.74
CA PRO A 96 0.28 30.36 -27.19
C PRO A 96 0.74 30.56 -28.63
N LYS A 97 -0.01 31.40 -29.33
CA LYS A 97 0.27 31.83 -30.71
C LYS A 97 0.90 33.23 -30.66
N TYR A 98 1.99 33.42 -31.40
CA TYR A 98 2.73 34.68 -31.45
C TYR A 98 2.71 35.27 -32.87
N ILE A 99 2.69 36.59 -32.96
CA ILE A 99 2.78 37.31 -34.24
C ILE A 99 3.64 38.57 -34.05
N CYS A 100 4.48 38.88 -35.03
CA CYS A 100 5.16 40.18 -35.10
C CYS A 100 4.13 41.25 -35.49
N ARG A 101 3.99 42.34 -34.73
CA ARG A 101 3.06 43.44 -35.09
C ARG A 101 3.62 44.42 -36.12
N ARG A 102 4.93 44.35 -36.40
CA ARG A 102 5.68 45.34 -37.20
C ARG A 102 6.04 44.84 -38.59
N CYS A 103 6.22 43.54 -38.66
CA CYS A 103 6.38 42.73 -39.86
C CYS A 103 5.07 41.94 -39.99
N THR A 104 4.34 42.04 -41.09
CA THR A 104 3.11 41.26 -41.38
C THR A 104 3.44 39.76 -41.59
N GLY A 105 4.15 39.15 -40.64
CA GLY A 105 4.63 37.79 -40.68
C GLY A 105 3.59 36.78 -40.21
N PRO A 106 3.81 35.49 -40.47
CA PRO A 106 2.87 34.43 -40.10
C PRO A 106 2.77 34.28 -38.58
N VAL A 107 1.62 33.78 -38.13
CA VAL A 107 1.42 33.40 -36.72
C VAL A 107 2.25 32.14 -36.43
N VAL A 108 3.14 32.23 -35.45
CA VAL A 108 4.01 31.12 -35.03
C VAL A 108 3.46 30.51 -33.75
N GLN A 109 3.45 29.17 -33.69
CA GLN A 109 3.04 28.39 -32.53
C GLN A 109 3.95 27.16 -32.43
N ALA A 110 4.37 26.80 -31.22
CA ALA A 110 5.08 25.54 -30.98
C ALA A 110 4.24 24.34 -31.43
N HIS A 111 4.83 23.25 -31.94
CA HIS A 111 4.11 22.04 -32.38
C HIS A 111 3.34 21.37 -31.22
N ALA A 112 2.32 20.57 -31.54
CA ALA A 112 1.56 19.81 -30.54
C ALA A 112 2.44 18.69 -30.01
N PRO A 113 2.49 18.43 -28.70
CA PRO A 113 3.02 17.16 -28.24
C PRO A 113 2.27 16.00 -28.91
N GLU A 114 2.99 14.96 -29.29
CA GLU A 114 2.38 13.71 -29.74
C GLU A 114 1.90 12.93 -28.52
N HIS A 115 0.73 12.31 -28.65
CA HIS A 115 0.08 11.54 -27.59
C HIS A 115 -0.19 10.12 -28.09
N VAL A 116 -0.11 9.15 -27.18
CA VAL A 116 -0.36 7.73 -27.50
C VAL A 116 -1.74 7.53 -28.14
N VAL A 117 -2.75 8.23 -27.63
CA VAL A 117 -4.09 8.30 -28.23
C VAL A 117 -4.32 9.73 -28.70
N PRO A 118 -4.29 10.01 -30.02
CA PRO A 118 -4.54 11.35 -30.54
C PRO A 118 -5.90 11.88 -30.11
N GLY A 119 -5.92 13.03 -29.41
CA GLY A 119 -7.15 13.64 -28.89
C GLY A 119 -7.79 12.91 -27.71
N GLY A 120 -7.15 11.87 -27.17
CA GLY A 120 -7.62 11.17 -25.98
C GLY A 120 -7.60 12.07 -24.74
N LEU A 121 -8.63 11.94 -23.90
CA LEU A 121 -8.67 12.58 -22.57
C LEU A 121 -7.60 12.06 -21.60
N PRO A 122 -7.36 10.74 -21.47
CA PRO A 122 -6.39 10.24 -20.50
C PRO A 122 -4.97 10.47 -21.00
N THR A 123 -4.12 10.96 -20.11
CA THR A 123 -2.68 11.01 -20.35
C THR A 123 -2.08 9.61 -20.37
N GLU A 124 -0.86 9.49 -20.87
CA GLU A 124 -0.11 8.25 -20.94
C GLU A 124 0.06 7.62 -19.54
N ALA A 125 0.25 8.46 -18.52
CA ALA A 125 0.31 8.02 -17.12
C ALA A 125 -1.03 7.48 -16.61
N ALA A 126 -2.15 8.09 -16.99
CA ALA A 126 -3.49 7.60 -16.63
C ALA A 126 -3.79 6.25 -17.28
N ILE A 127 -3.42 6.09 -18.55
CA ILE A 127 -3.55 4.82 -19.29
C ILE A 127 -2.72 3.74 -18.61
N ALA A 128 -1.46 4.02 -18.30
CA ALA A 128 -0.57 3.09 -17.60
C ALA A 128 -1.14 2.66 -16.25
N HIS A 129 -1.68 3.61 -15.46
CA HIS A 129 -2.28 3.30 -14.17
C HIS A 129 -3.47 2.33 -14.29
N VAL A 130 -4.37 2.53 -15.26
CA VAL A 130 -5.52 1.63 -15.49
C VAL A 130 -5.06 0.23 -15.90
N ILE A 131 -4.05 0.13 -16.77
CA ILE A 131 -3.48 -1.14 -17.24
C ILE A 131 -2.81 -1.88 -16.06
N VAL A 132 -1.94 -1.22 -15.30
CA VAL A 132 -1.29 -1.81 -14.12
C VAL A 132 -2.33 -2.24 -13.10
N SER A 133 -3.32 -1.39 -12.81
CA SER A 133 -4.40 -1.74 -11.88
C SER A 133 -5.18 -2.97 -12.34
N LYS A 134 -5.39 -3.13 -13.65
CA LYS A 134 -6.16 -4.26 -14.22
C LYS A 134 -5.35 -5.56 -14.23
N PHE A 135 -4.11 -5.50 -14.69
CA PHE A 135 -3.32 -6.68 -15.01
C PHE A 135 -2.26 -7.00 -13.96
N GLY A 136 -1.68 -5.98 -13.31
CA GLY A 136 -0.74 -6.13 -12.19
C GLY A 136 -1.45 -6.32 -10.85
N ASP A 137 -2.44 -5.47 -10.56
CA ASP A 137 -3.13 -5.50 -9.25
C ASP A 137 -4.47 -6.28 -9.29
N HIS A 138 -4.79 -6.90 -10.43
CA HIS A 138 -6.01 -7.68 -10.65
C HIS A 138 -7.33 -6.95 -10.28
N THR A 139 -7.34 -5.61 -10.34
CA THR A 139 -8.51 -4.79 -10.07
C THR A 139 -9.37 -4.70 -11.34
N ARG A 140 -10.56 -5.32 -11.31
CA ARG A 140 -11.51 -5.28 -12.43
C ARG A 140 -11.97 -3.85 -12.73
N PHE A 141 -12.31 -3.56 -13.99
CA PHE A 141 -12.65 -2.20 -14.45
C PHE A 141 -13.80 -1.56 -13.67
N TYR A 142 -14.87 -2.30 -13.34
CA TYR A 142 -15.97 -1.75 -12.53
C TYR A 142 -15.47 -1.26 -11.15
N ARG A 143 -14.54 -2.00 -10.54
CA ARG A 143 -13.98 -1.65 -9.24
C ARG A 143 -13.04 -0.44 -9.34
N GLN A 144 -12.29 -0.32 -10.44
CA GLN A 144 -11.50 0.88 -10.72
C GLN A 144 -12.42 2.10 -10.90
N ALA A 145 -13.49 1.97 -11.68
CA ALA A 145 -14.49 3.03 -11.85
C ALA A 145 -15.11 3.47 -10.52
N GLU A 146 -15.45 2.54 -9.62
CA GLU A 146 -15.92 2.87 -8.27
C GLU A 146 -14.85 3.57 -7.40
N ILE A 147 -13.58 3.21 -7.54
CA ILE A 147 -12.47 3.88 -6.84
C ILE A 147 -12.35 5.33 -7.34
N TYR A 148 -12.41 5.54 -8.66
CA TYR A 148 -12.32 6.88 -9.25
C TYR A 148 -13.56 7.72 -8.97
N ALA A 149 -14.74 7.10 -8.91
CA ALA A 149 -15.98 7.75 -8.52
C ALA A 149 -15.93 8.31 -7.09
N ARG A 150 -15.24 7.63 -6.16
CA ARG A 150 -14.99 8.14 -4.80
C ARG A 150 -14.10 9.38 -4.78
N GLN A 151 -13.31 9.57 -5.83
CA GLN A 151 -12.47 10.76 -6.06
C GLN A 151 -13.18 11.81 -6.93
N GLY A 152 -14.46 11.62 -7.24
CA GLY A 152 -15.28 12.56 -8.02
C GLY A 152 -15.12 12.46 -9.53
N ILE A 153 -14.46 11.41 -10.03
CA ILE A 153 -14.19 11.21 -11.46
C ILE A 153 -15.22 10.24 -12.01
N ARG A 154 -15.95 10.66 -13.05
CA ARG A 154 -17.05 9.90 -13.67
C ARG A 154 -16.91 9.89 -15.18
#